data_AF-A0A975N377-F1
#
_entry.id   AF-A0A975N377-F1
#
_cell.length_a   1.000
_cell.length_b   1.000
_cell.length_c   1.000
_cell.angle_alpha   90.00
_cell.angle_beta   90.00
_cell.angle_gamma   90.00
#
_symmetry.space_group_name_H-M   'P 1'
#
loop_
_entity.id
_entity.type
_entity.pdbx_description
1 polymer ?
#
loop_
_entity_poly.entity_id
_entity_poly.type
_entity_poly.pdbx_seq_one_letter_code
_entity_poly.pdbx_strand_id
1 'polypeptide(L)'
;MDEGREPPARAGLVLGAHWGFLAFFGGLGAYYLVTILLALLMPGEFGGFDPTDLPDGGPLVLLAFLPTLVLGLGPAIGSWLWGRGLRAEFGLLPTLRDLKVGLVCGVAALVAGYLASLVLLSFDGDGRGQDDPVTELGDGSALGWRILAAVIVVFAAPLGEELLIRGALWNALARYRVPEWTLVVLTAVVFAQLHGEPDRTVVLVVQGVAIGVARSITGRCGASLVAHAANNLPPAVLLFVGG
;
A
#
# COMPACT_ATOMS: atom_id res chain seq x y z
N MET A 1 14.90 -26.49 -36.88
CA MET A 1 16.02 -25.56 -36.66
C MET A 1 15.39 -24.21 -36.37
N ASP A 2 15.24 -23.90 -35.08
CA ASP A 2 14.83 -22.58 -34.60
C ASP A 2 16.05 -22.05 -33.83
N GLU A 3 16.75 -21.13 -34.48
CA GLU A 3 18.05 -20.60 -34.06
C GLU A 3 17.87 -19.59 -32.91
N GLY A 4 18.54 -19.86 -31.79
CA GLY A 4 19.43 -18.86 -31.21
C GLY A 4 18.82 -17.54 -30.70
N ARG A 5 17.72 -17.55 -29.96
CA ARG A 5 17.46 -16.44 -29.04
C ARG A 5 18.29 -16.64 -27.78
N GLU A 6 19.52 -16.11 -27.77
CA GLU A 6 20.29 -16.02 -26.54
C GLU A 6 19.42 -15.37 -25.44
N PRO A 7 19.34 -15.95 -24.23
CA PRO A 7 18.68 -15.29 -23.14
C PRO A 7 19.38 -13.93 -22.91
N PRO A 8 18.63 -12.83 -22.72
CA PRO A 8 19.24 -11.51 -22.54
C PRO A 8 20.29 -11.58 -21.43
N ALA A 9 21.46 -10.94 -21.62
CA ALA A 9 22.66 -10.98 -20.77
C ALA A 9 22.43 -10.77 -19.25
N ARG A 10 21.22 -10.36 -18.85
CA ARG A 10 20.77 -10.22 -17.46
C ARG A 10 20.32 -11.54 -16.81
N ALA A 11 20.16 -12.61 -17.58
CA ALA A 11 19.80 -13.94 -17.06
C ALA A 11 20.89 -14.56 -16.15
N GLY A 12 22.11 -14.01 -16.18
CA GLY A 12 23.27 -14.48 -15.42
C GLY A 12 23.69 -13.64 -14.22
N LEU A 13 22.95 -12.58 -13.83
CA LEU A 13 23.28 -11.83 -12.61
C LEU A 13 22.78 -12.58 -11.37
N VAL A 14 23.70 -12.80 -10.43
CA VAL A 14 23.75 -13.69 -9.23
C VAL A 14 22.48 -13.77 -8.34
N LEU A 15 21.44 -12.97 -8.54
CA LEU A 15 20.26 -12.97 -7.68
C LEU A 15 19.10 -13.86 -8.15
N GLY A 16 19.08 -14.35 -9.40
CA GLY A 16 18.04 -15.27 -9.88
C GLY A 16 16.60 -14.84 -9.52
N ALA A 17 15.83 -15.73 -8.89
CA ALA A 17 14.48 -15.46 -8.37
C ALA A 17 14.43 -14.58 -7.10
N HIS A 18 15.57 -14.37 -6.44
CA HIS A 18 15.66 -13.84 -5.09
C HIS A 18 15.71 -12.32 -5.00
N TRP A 19 15.89 -11.61 -6.13
CA TRP A 19 15.92 -10.15 -6.12
C TRP A 19 14.59 -9.55 -5.65
N GLY A 20 13.46 -10.26 -5.79
CA GLY A 20 12.16 -9.80 -5.27
C GLY A 20 12.16 -9.66 -3.75
N PHE A 21 12.81 -10.56 -3.01
CA PHE A 21 12.99 -10.41 -1.58
C PHE A 21 13.96 -9.28 -1.23
N LEU A 22 15.06 -9.16 -1.97
CA LEU A 22 16.00 -8.05 -1.78
C LEU A 22 15.29 -6.70 -1.99
N ALA A 23 14.46 -6.59 -3.02
CA ALA A 23 13.68 -5.40 -3.32
C ALA A 23 12.61 -5.12 -2.24
N PHE A 24 11.96 -6.17 -1.72
CA PHE A 24 11.03 -6.08 -0.60
C PHE A 24 11.71 -5.55 0.67
N PHE A 25 12.77 -6.22 1.14
CA PHE A 25 13.47 -5.81 2.35
C PHE A 25 14.19 -4.47 2.18
N GLY A 26 14.67 -4.15 0.98
CA GLY A 26 15.24 -2.84 0.65
C GLY A 26 14.22 -1.71 0.74
N GLY A 27 13.01 -1.92 0.21
CA GLY A 27 11.91 -0.94 0.33
C GLY A 27 11.45 -0.76 1.78
N LEU A 28 11.32 -1.86 2.52
CA LEU A 28 10.96 -1.83 3.94
C LEU A 28 12.04 -1.16 4.80
N GLY A 29 13.31 -1.45 4.51
CA GLY A 29 14.46 -0.82 5.17
C GLY A 29 14.52 0.69 4.89
N ALA A 30 14.26 1.11 3.66
CA ALA A 30 14.18 2.53 3.31
C ALA A 30 13.03 3.24 4.04
N TYR A 31 11.85 2.63 4.13
CA TYR A 31 10.71 3.15 4.89
C TYR A 31 11.06 3.39 6.36
N TYR A 32 11.59 2.38 7.06
CA TYR A 32 11.94 2.51 8.47
C TYR A 32 13.11 3.48 8.69
N LEU A 33 14.10 3.48 7.79
CA LEU A 33 15.21 4.43 7.88
C LEU A 33 14.70 5.87 7.77
N VAL A 34 13.86 6.17 6.76
CA VAL A 34 13.29 7.51 6.61
C VAL A 34 12.41 7.87 7.80
N THR A 35 11.58 6.95 8.29
CA THR A 35 10.73 7.16 9.47
C THR A 35 11.57 7.53 10.70
N ILE A 36 12.64 6.77 10.98
CA ILE A 36 13.55 7.03 12.10
C ILE A 36 14.27 8.37 11.92
N LEU A 37 14.76 8.67 10.72
CA LEU A 37 15.44 9.94 10.44
C LEU A 37 14.49 11.14 10.65
N LEU A 38 13.25 11.06 10.17
CA LEU A 38 12.25 12.11 10.39
C LEU A 38 11.94 12.28 11.88
N ALA A 39 11.74 11.18 12.61
CA ALA A 39 11.48 11.21 14.05
C ALA A 39 12.67 11.81 14.85
N LEU A 40 13.90 11.56 14.44
CA LEU A 40 15.11 12.11 15.06
C LEU A 40 15.33 13.59 14.72
N LEU A 41 15.03 14.00 13.49
CA LEU A 41 15.27 15.36 12.98
C LEU A 41 14.13 16.32 13.34
N MET A 42 12.91 15.81 13.53
CA MET A 42 11.72 16.59 13.86
C MET A 42 10.95 15.93 15.02
N PRO A 43 11.52 15.93 16.24
CA PRO A 43 10.88 15.32 17.40
C PRO A 43 9.56 16.04 17.71
N GLY A 44 8.48 15.28 17.87
CA GLY A 44 7.16 15.81 18.22
C GLY A 44 6.25 16.16 17.03
N GLU A 45 6.77 16.19 15.80
CA GLU A 45 5.99 16.58 14.60
C GLU A 45 5.28 15.38 13.92
N PHE A 46 5.71 14.14 14.16
CA PHE A 46 5.22 12.94 13.44
C PHE A 46 4.88 11.77 14.38
N GLY A 47 4.36 12.06 15.57
CA GLY A 47 3.99 11.04 16.57
C GLY A 47 2.72 10.29 16.19
N GLY A 48 2.84 9.24 15.35
CA GLY A 48 1.71 8.50 14.80
C GLY A 48 1.19 9.17 13.54
N PHE A 49 1.26 8.48 12.40
CA PHE A 49 0.79 9.04 11.14
C PHE A 49 -0.71 8.77 10.99
N ASP A 50 -1.52 9.81 11.14
CA ASP A 50 -2.91 9.79 10.70
C ASP A 50 -3.05 10.58 9.39
N PRO A 51 -3.39 9.92 8.25
CA PRO A 51 -3.62 10.63 7.00
C PRO A 51 -4.76 11.65 7.05
N THR A 52 -5.66 11.60 8.04
CA THR A 52 -6.73 12.60 8.22
C THR A 52 -6.32 13.83 9.04
N ASP A 53 -5.21 13.77 9.77
CA ASP A 53 -4.67 14.88 10.55
C ASP A 53 -3.42 15.46 9.86
N LEU A 54 -3.62 16.46 9.00
CA LEU A 54 -2.55 17.07 8.22
C LEU A 54 -1.79 18.10 9.06
N PRO A 55 -0.44 18.06 9.10
CA PRO A 55 0.34 19.08 9.79
C PRO A 55 0.03 20.51 9.31
N ASP A 56 -0.06 21.45 10.24
CA ASP A 56 -0.36 22.87 9.96
C ASP A 56 0.65 23.52 9.00
N GLY A 57 1.90 23.07 9.05
CA GLY A 57 2.94 23.48 8.11
C GLY A 57 2.73 22.80 6.77
N GLY A 58 2.10 23.44 5.80
CA GLY A 58 1.82 22.88 4.47
C GLY A 58 2.93 21.99 3.84
N PRO A 59 4.22 22.41 3.82
CA PRO A 59 5.31 21.56 3.34
C PRO A 59 5.56 20.28 4.15
N LEU A 60 5.23 20.24 5.44
CA LEU A 60 5.35 19.08 6.32
C LEU A 60 4.45 17.92 5.85
N VAL A 61 3.35 18.20 5.14
CA VAL A 61 2.52 17.16 4.51
C VAL A 61 3.36 16.26 3.62
N LEU A 62 4.28 16.83 2.82
CA LEU A 62 5.17 16.03 1.96
C LEU A 62 6.13 15.14 2.76
N LEU A 63 6.59 15.64 3.91
CA LEU A 63 7.46 14.89 4.81
C LEU A 63 6.71 13.76 5.52
N ALA A 64 5.45 13.99 5.89
CA ALA A 64 4.58 12.99 6.51
C ALA A 64 4.41 11.75 5.60
N PHE A 65 4.23 11.97 4.29
CA PHE A 65 4.08 10.89 3.31
C PHE A 65 5.39 10.30 2.81
N LEU A 66 6.54 10.93 3.09
CA LEU A 66 7.83 10.53 2.53
C LEU A 66 8.20 9.07 2.82
N PRO A 67 8.01 8.51 4.04
CA PRO A 67 8.26 7.10 4.29
C PRO A 67 7.49 6.19 3.33
N THR A 68 6.19 6.42 3.16
CA THR A 68 5.34 5.58 2.30
C THR A 68 5.72 5.72 0.83
N LEU A 69 6.08 6.92 0.38
CA LEU A 69 6.52 7.16 -1.00
C LEU A 69 7.81 6.41 -1.35
N VAL A 70 8.71 6.17 -0.38
CA VAL A 70 9.96 5.43 -0.64
C VAL A 70 9.79 3.91 -0.69
N LEU A 71 8.68 3.36 -0.19
CA LEU A 71 8.41 1.89 -0.18
C LEU A 71 8.54 1.28 -1.59
N GLY A 72 8.02 1.98 -2.60
CA GLY A 72 8.01 1.51 -3.98
C GLY A 72 9.36 1.57 -4.70
N LEU A 73 10.36 2.30 -4.16
CA LEU A 73 11.65 2.53 -4.84
C LEU A 73 12.45 1.24 -4.99
N GLY A 74 12.57 0.44 -3.93
CA GLY A 74 13.26 -0.86 -3.97
C GLY A 74 12.68 -1.80 -5.05
N PRO A 75 11.36 -2.08 -5.02
CA PRO A 75 10.65 -2.81 -6.07
C PRO A 75 10.84 -2.25 -7.48
N ALA A 76 10.77 -0.92 -7.65
CA ALA A 76 10.90 -0.29 -8.95
C ALA A 76 12.32 -0.44 -9.52
N ILE A 77 13.33 -0.08 -8.72
CA ILE A 77 14.74 -0.24 -9.08
C ILE A 77 15.04 -1.71 -9.36
N GLY A 78 14.63 -2.62 -8.48
CA GLY A 78 14.86 -4.05 -8.65
C GLY A 78 14.23 -4.60 -9.93
N SER A 79 13.02 -4.16 -10.26
CA SER A 79 12.34 -4.54 -11.49
C SER A 79 13.02 -4.02 -12.75
N TRP A 80 13.64 -2.83 -12.72
CA TRP A 80 14.38 -2.27 -13.86
C TRP A 80 15.79 -2.84 -14.01
N LEU A 81 16.47 -3.13 -12.90
CA LEU A 81 17.83 -3.66 -12.91
C LEU A 81 17.84 -5.16 -13.23
N TRP A 82 17.00 -5.93 -12.54
CA TRP A 82 17.03 -7.40 -12.56
C TRP A 82 15.74 -8.05 -13.10
N GLY A 83 14.67 -7.28 -13.27
CA GLY A 83 13.40 -7.74 -13.82
C GLY A 83 13.16 -7.31 -15.26
N ARG A 84 11.88 -7.28 -15.66
CA ARG A 84 11.40 -6.83 -16.97
C ARG A 84 10.71 -5.46 -16.92
N GLY A 85 10.93 -4.71 -15.84
CA GLY A 85 10.28 -3.44 -15.54
C GLY A 85 8.84 -3.57 -15.03
N LEU A 86 8.34 -2.50 -14.44
CA LEU A 86 7.06 -2.46 -13.70
C LEU A 86 5.86 -3.01 -14.48
N ARG A 87 5.78 -2.69 -15.78
CA ARG A 87 4.64 -3.10 -16.62
C ARG A 87 4.62 -4.60 -16.89
N ALA A 88 5.76 -5.16 -17.31
CA ALA A 88 5.84 -6.57 -17.70
C ALA A 88 6.03 -7.50 -16.49
N GLU A 89 6.71 -7.04 -15.44
CA GLU A 89 7.00 -7.84 -14.25
C GLU A 89 5.83 -7.86 -13.26
N PHE A 90 5.19 -6.70 -13.01
CA PHE A 90 4.11 -6.59 -12.02
C PHE A 90 2.72 -6.46 -12.65
N GLY A 91 2.61 -6.15 -13.94
CA GLY A 91 1.32 -5.84 -14.55
C GLY A 91 0.73 -4.54 -13.99
N LEU A 92 1.59 -3.54 -13.71
CA LEU A 92 1.21 -2.33 -12.96
C LEU A 92 0.15 -1.48 -13.66
N LEU A 93 0.23 -1.32 -15.00
CA LEU A 93 -0.75 -0.52 -15.73
C LEU A 93 -2.10 -1.26 -15.79
N PRO A 94 -3.17 -0.68 -15.21
CA PRO A 94 -4.49 -1.29 -15.21
C PRO A 94 -5.07 -1.40 -16.62
N THR A 95 -5.59 -2.57 -16.95
CA THR A 95 -6.48 -2.79 -18.08
C THR A 95 -7.93 -2.53 -17.69
N LEU A 96 -8.86 -2.52 -18.66
CA LEU A 96 -10.29 -2.41 -18.33
C LEU A 96 -10.79 -3.56 -17.44
N ARG A 97 -10.20 -4.76 -17.58
CA ARG A 97 -10.50 -5.88 -16.69
C ARG A 97 -10.01 -5.60 -15.27
N ASP A 98 -8.81 -5.05 -15.13
CA ASP A 98 -8.25 -4.66 -13.83
C ASP A 98 -9.08 -3.56 -13.17
N LEU A 99 -9.58 -2.59 -13.94
CA LEU A 99 -10.47 -1.55 -13.43
C LEU A 99 -11.76 -2.15 -12.86
N LYS A 100 -12.43 -3.03 -13.62
CA LYS A 100 -13.70 -3.65 -13.18
C LYS A 100 -13.50 -4.52 -11.93
N VAL A 101 -12.52 -5.43 -11.98
CA VAL A 101 -12.25 -6.34 -10.85
C VAL A 101 -11.76 -5.54 -9.64
N GLY A 102 -10.87 -4.58 -9.85
CA GLY A 102 -10.35 -3.70 -8.81
C GLY A 102 -11.45 -2.91 -8.12
N LEU A 103 -12.35 -2.28 -8.87
CA LEU A 103 -13.49 -1.55 -8.27
C LEU A 103 -14.41 -2.45 -7.45
N VAL A 104 -14.76 -3.64 -7.97
CA VAL A 104 -15.60 -4.60 -7.23
C VAL A 104 -14.90 -5.04 -5.94
N CYS A 105 -13.62 -5.36 -6.00
CA CYS A 105 -12.83 -5.76 -4.85
C CYS A 105 -12.60 -4.60 -3.86
N GLY A 106 -12.47 -3.36 -4.34
CA GLY A 106 -12.37 -2.16 -3.52
C GLY A 106 -13.67 -1.88 -2.75
N VAL A 107 -14.82 -1.99 -3.42
CA VAL A 107 -16.12 -1.90 -2.75
C VAL A 107 -16.29 -3.05 -1.75
N ALA A 108 -15.88 -4.27 -2.10
CA ALA A 108 -15.89 -5.39 -1.17
C ALA A 108 -14.97 -5.15 0.05
N ALA A 109 -13.80 -4.53 -0.15
CA ALA A 109 -12.89 -4.15 0.93
C ALA A 109 -13.56 -3.14 1.87
N LEU A 110 -14.22 -2.11 1.34
CA LEU A 110 -14.96 -1.12 2.14
C LEU A 110 -16.08 -1.77 2.95
N VAL A 111 -16.92 -2.59 2.32
CA VAL A 111 -18.02 -3.28 3.00
C VAL A 111 -17.49 -4.23 4.07
N ALA A 112 -16.48 -5.03 3.76
CA ALA A 112 -15.91 -5.99 4.69
C ALA A 112 -15.18 -5.28 5.85
N GLY A 113 -14.48 -4.17 5.57
CA GLY A 113 -13.88 -3.33 6.60
C GLY A 113 -14.92 -2.72 7.53
N TYR A 114 -16.01 -2.16 6.98
CA TYR A 114 -17.12 -1.62 7.78
C TYR A 114 -17.76 -2.70 8.67
N LEU A 115 -18.05 -3.89 8.13
CA LEU A 115 -18.60 -4.99 8.90
C LEU A 115 -17.63 -5.47 10.01
N ALA A 116 -16.33 -5.51 9.71
CA ALA A 116 -15.32 -5.84 10.71
C ALA A 116 -15.30 -4.80 11.84
N SER A 117 -15.39 -3.51 11.51
CA SER A 117 -15.49 -2.44 12.52
C SER A 117 -16.73 -2.59 13.40
N LEU A 118 -17.91 -2.90 12.83
CA LEU A 118 -19.13 -3.15 13.62
C LEU A 118 -18.98 -4.33 14.59
N VAL A 119 -18.29 -5.39 14.15
CA VAL A 119 -18.02 -6.54 15.01
C VAL A 119 -17.06 -6.17 16.13
N LEU A 120 -16.00 -5.42 15.86
CA LEU A 120 -15.07 -4.96 16.90
C LEU A 120 -15.77 -4.06 17.93
N LEU A 121 -16.59 -3.12 17.48
CA LEU A 121 -17.41 -2.26 18.35
C LEU A 121 -18.35 -3.06 19.27
N SER A 122 -18.81 -4.25 18.83
CA SER A 122 -19.66 -5.11 19.67
C SER A 122 -18.90 -5.77 20.84
N PHE A 123 -17.58 -5.88 20.76
CA PHE A 123 -16.73 -6.41 21.83
C PHE A 123 -16.28 -5.33 22.82
N ASP A 124 -16.18 -4.07 22.37
CA ASP A 124 -15.73 -2.93 23.19
C ASP A 124 -16.86 -2.30 24.02
N GLY A 125 -17.75 -3.12 24.60
CA GLY A 125 -19.00 -2.75 25.28
C GLY A 125 -18.97 -1.70 26.41
N ASP A 126 -17.85 -1.04 26.67
CA ASP A 126 -17.67 0.08 27.59
C ASP A 126 -16.86 1.21 26.95
N GLY A 127 -17.47 1.98 26.05
CA GLY A 127 -17.21 3.42 25.86
C GLY A 127 -15.77 3.92 25.76
N ARG A 128 -14.78 3.08 25.44
CA ARG A 128 -13.52 3.54 24.89
C ARG A 128 -13.87 3.95 23.49
N GLY A 129 -14.19 5.23 23.36
CA GLY A 129 -14.33 5.87 22.08
C GLY A 129 -13.22 5.33 21.21
N GLN A 130 -13.60 4.66 20.13
CA GLN A 130 -12.87 4.83 18.91
C GLN A 130 -12.79 6.35 18.80
N ASP A 131 -11.65 6.93 19.15
CA ASP A 131 -11.32 8.27 18.72
C ASP A 131 -11.36 8.11 17.22
N ASP A 132 -12.54 8.33 16.66
CA ASP A 132 -12.80 8.32 15.24
C ASP A 132 -11.94 9.50 14.80
N PRO A 133 -10.75 9.27 14.21
CA PRO A 133 -9.81 10.35 13.90
C PRO A 133 -10.45 11.35 12.92
N VAL A 134 -11.60 10.95 12.36
CA VAL A 134 -12.61 11.71 11.62
C VAL A 134 -13.09 12.99 12.31
N THR A 135 -12.82 13.24 13.60
CA THR A 135 -13.42 14.39 14.32
C THR A 135 -12.46 15.49 14.78
N GLU A 136 -11.13 15.34 14.69
CA GLU A 136 -10.21 16.48 14.84
C GLU A 136 -9.79 16.97 13.46
N LEU A 137 -10.70 17.71 12.83
CA LEU A 137 -10.50 18.25 11.49
C LEU A 137 -9.68 19.53 11.60
N GLY A 138 -8.43 19.44 11.14
CA GLY A 138 -7.47 20.54 11.08
C GLY A 138 -7.97 21.71 10.22
N ASP A 139 -8.41 22.76 10.90
CA ASP A 139 -8.91 24.01 10.32
C ASP A 139 -7.78 24.92 9.74
N GLY A 140 -6.52 24.44 9.75
CA GLY A 140 -5.33 25.24 9.43
C GLY A 140 -4.74 25.07 8.03
N SER A 141 -4.90 23.92 7.37
CA SER A 141 -4.18 23.63 6.11
C SER A 141 -4.87 24.24 4.88
N ALA A 142 -4.09 24.93 4.03
CA ALA A 142 -4.61 25.52 2.79
C ALA A 142 -5.17 24.43 1.85
N LEU A 143 -6.26 24.73 1.12
CA LEU A 143 -6.95 23.80 0.21
C LEU A 143 -5.99 23.04 -0.74
N GLY A 144 -4.93 23.71 -1.22
CA GLY A 144 -3.92 23.09 -2.08
C GLY A 144 -3.20 21.90 -1.43
N TRP A 145 -2.93 21.96 -0.13
CA TRP A 145 -2.28 20.87 0.60
C TRP A 145 -3.23 19.70 0.85
N ARG A 146 -4.52 19.97 1.11
CA ARG A 146 -5.54 18.91 1.22
C ARG A 146 -5.73 18.15 -0.09
N ILE A 147 -5.75 18.86 -1.22
CA ILE A 147 -5.78 18.23 -2.55
C ILE A 147 -4.55 17.37 -2.78
N LEU A 148 -3.36 17.87 -2.43
CA LEU A 148 -2.12 17.11 -2.59
C LEU A 148 -2.10 15.85 -1.72
N ALA A 149 -2.50 15.96 -0.45
CA ALA A 149 -2.62 14.83 0.46
C ALA A 149 -3.61 13.79 -0.07
N ALA A 150 -4.80 14.21 -0.53
CA ALA A 150 -5.79 13.31 -1.11
C ALA A 150 -5.24 12.56 -2.34
N VAL A 151 -4.50 13.24 -3.22
CA VAL A 151 -3.84 12.59 -4.37
C VAL A 151 -2.80 11.57 -3.90
N ILE A 152 -2.02 11.87 -2.87
CA ILE A 152 -1.03 10.95 -2.33
C ILE A 152 -1.72 9.72 -1.72
N VAL A 153 -2.72 9.92 -0.85
CA VAL A 153 -3.47 8.86 -0.15
C VAL A 153 -4.18 7.92 -1.12
N VAL A 154 -4.76 8.44 -2.21
CA VAL A 154 -5.50 7.64 -3.18
C VAL A 154 -4.58 6.96 -4.19
N PHE A 155 -3.46 7.58 -4.58
CA PHE A 155 -2.65 7.09 -5.68
C PHE A 155 -1.21 6.75 -5.30
N ALA A 156 -0.46 7.70 -4.74
CA ALA A 156 0.98 7.56 -4.60
C ALA A 156 1.38 6.60 -3.47
N ALA A 157 0.70 6.65 -2.33
CA ALA A 157 0.89 5.73 -1.22
C ALA A 157 0.48 4.29 -1.62
N PRO A 158 -0.74 4.04 -2.13
CA PRO A 158 -1.12 2.72 -2.66
C PRO A 158 -0.16 2.20 -3.72
N LEU A 159 0.35 3.06 -4.61
CA LEU A 159 1.34 2.65 -5.61
C LEU A 159 2.61 2.08 -4.96
N GLY A 160 3.17 2.77 -3.97
CA GLY A 160 4.36 2.31 -3.25
C GLY A 160 4.14 0.98 -2.53
N GLU A 161 3.03 0.88 -1.80
CA GLU A 161 2.66 -0.30 -1.03
C GLU A 161 2.35 -1.52 -1.92
N GLU A 162 1.62 -1.32 -3.01
CA GLU A 162 1.28 -2.40 -3.94
C GLU A 162 2.51 -2.89 -4.72
N LEU A 163 3.43 -1.99 -5.09
CA LEU A 163 4.72 -2.38 -5.67
C LEU A 163 5.55 -3.24 -4.71
N LEU A 164 5.57 -2.87 -3.44
CA LEU A 164 6.29 -3.61 -2.40
C LEU A 164 5.66 -4.99 -2.15
N ILE A 165 4.36 -5.02 -1.90
CA ILE A 165 3.67 -6.18 -1.36
C ILE A 165 3.14 -7.08 -2.49
N ARG A 166 2.32 -6.54 -3.42
CA ARG A 166 1.69 -7.31 -4.52
C ARG A 166 2.55 -7.38 -5.78
N GLY A 167 3.60 -6.57 -5.84
CA GLY A 167 4.69 -6.64 -6.81
C GLY A 167 5.82 -7.54 -6.33
N ALA A 168 6.73 -7.00 -5.52
CA ALA A 168 7.98 -7.66 -5.16
C ALA A 168 7.79 -8.91 -4.27
N LEU A 169 7.10 -8.78 -3.12
CA LEU A 169 6.91 -9.89 -2.19
C LEU A 169 6.06 -11.02 -2.81
N TRP A 170 4.91 -10.67 -3.40
CA TRP A 170 4.03 -11.63 -4.06
C TRP A 170 4.77 -12.43 -5.13
N ASN A 171 5.46 -11.75 -6.05
CA ASN A 171 6.18 -12.43 -7.12
C ASN A 171 7.35 -13.26 -6.58
N ALA A 172 8.05 -12.80 -5.53
CA ALA A 172 9.11 -13.57 -4.91
C ALA A 172 8.57 -14.90 -4.34
N LEU A 173 7.51 -14.85 -3.54
CA LEU A 173 6.88 -16.04 -2.95
C LEU A 173 6.27 -16.97 -4.00
N ALA A 174 5.63 -16.43 -5.04
CA ALA A 174 5.04 -17.22 -6.11
C ALA A 174 6.09 -18.08 -6.84
N ARG A 175 7.35 -17.62 -6.94
CA ARG A 175 8.46 -18.42 -7.52
C ARG A 175 8.80 -19.65 -6.68
N TYR A 176 8.50 -19.64 -5.39
CA TYR A 176 8.62 -20.81 -4.50
C TYR A 176 7.37 -21.70 -4.50
N ARG A 177 6.43 -21.48 -5.44
CA ARG A 177 5.17 -22.24 -5.54
C ARG A 177 4.31 -22.18 -4.27
N VAL A 178 4.40 -21.09 -3.52
CA VAL A 178 3.48 -20.82 -2.42
C VAL A 178 2.05 -20.79 -2.98
N PRO A 179 1.07 -21.50 -2.38
CA PRO A 179 -0.30 -21.53 -2.86
C PRO A 179 -0.90 -20.12 -2.92
N GLU A 180 -1.75 -19.87 -3.92
CA GLU A 180 -2.27 -18.53 -4.19
C GLU A 180 -3.09 -17.95 -3.03
N TRP A 181 -3.92 -18.76 -2.39
CA TRP A 181 -4.67 -18.33 -1.19
C TRP A 181 -3.73 -17.92 -0.04
N THR A 182 -2.58 -18.58 0.09
CA THR A 182 -1.56 -18.22 1.09
C THR A 182 -0.91 -16.89 0.74
N LEU A 183 -0.68 -16.60 -0.55
CA LEU A 183 -0.19 -15.30 -0.99
C LEU A 183 -1.17 -14.17 -0.62
N VAL A 184 -2.46 -14.38 -0.86
CA VAL A 184 -3.52 -13.41 -0.47
C VAL A 184 -3.47 -13.13 1.02
N VAL A 185 -3.53 -14.17 1.85
CA VAL A 185 -3.57 -14.01 3.32
C VAL A 185 -2.27 -13.41 3.85
N LEU A 186 -1.11 -13.91 3.44
CA LEU A 186 0.17 -13.42 3.91
C LEU A 186 0.39 -11.95 3.54
N THR A 187 0.10 -11.57 2.30
CA THR A 187 0.24 -10.17 1.87
C THR A 187 -0.76 -9.24 2.54
N ALA A 188 -1.95 -9.72 2.89
CA ALA A 188 -2.91 -8.97 3.71
C ALA A 188 -2.40 -8.73 5.14
N VAL A 189 -1.79 -9.74 5.76
CA VAL A 189 -1.18 -9.59 7.09
C VAL A 189 0.00 -8.62 7.05
N VAL A 190 0.91 -8.77 6.08
CA VAL A 190 2.04 -7.84 5.90
C VAL A 190 1.57 -6.40 5.68
N PHE A 191 0.49 -6.21 4.90
CA PHE A 191 -0.14 -4.92 4.69
C PHE A 191 -0.65 -4.28 5.99
N ALA A 192 -1.40 -5.03 6.80
CA ALA A 192 -1.89 -4.54 8.08
C ALA A 192 -0.74 -4.20 9.05
N GLN A 193 0.31 -5.02 9.08
CA GLN A 193 1.48 -4.76 9.92
C GLN A 193 2.26 -3.52 9.48
N LEU A 194 2.31 -3.22 8.18
CA LEU A 194 2.99 -2.04 7.66
C LEU A 194 2.35 -0.73 8.13
N HIS A 195 1.03 -0.74 8.39
CA HIS A 195 0.31 0.42 8.93
C HIS A 195 0.66 0.68 10.39
N GLY A 196 1.00 -0.36 11.16
CA GLY A 196 1.44 -0.21 12.55
C GLY A 196 0.32 0.22 13.52
N GLU A 197 -0.94 -0.02 13.16
CA GLU A 197 -2.12 0.38 13.93
C GLU A 197 -2.78 -0.83 14.60
N PRO A 198 -2.56 -1.09 15.90
CA PRO A 198 -3.10 -2.27 16.58
C PRO A 198 -4.62 -2.37 16.48
N ASP A 199 -5.33 -1.27 16.66
CA ASP A 199 -6.80 -1.24 16.72
C ASP A 199 -7.44 -1.48 15.35
N ARG A 200 -6.80 -0.99 14.28
CA ARG A 200 -7.26 -1.19 12.89
C ARG A 200 -6.73 -2.47 12.25
N THR A 201 -5.85 -3.22 12.91
CA THR A 201 -5.18 -4.39 12.32
C THR A 201 -6.17 -5.41 11.74
N VAL A 202 -7.25 -5.76 12.45
CA VAL A 202 -8.23 -6.74 11.96
C VAL A 202 -8.97 -6.22 10.71
N VAL A 203 -9.38 -4.95 10.74
CA VAL A 203 -10.04 -4.27 9.61
C VAL A 203 -9.10 -4.24 8.40
N LEU A 204 -7.84 -3.87 8.60
CA LEU A 204 -6.82 -3.79 7.55
C LEU A 204 -6.48 -5.17 6.96
N VAL A 205 -6.48 -6.25 7.76
CA VAL A 205 -6.31 -7.61 7.24
C VAL A 205 -7.46 -7.97 6.31
N VAL A 206 -8.72 -7.72 6.71
CA VAL A 206 -9.89 -8.04 5.89
C VAL A 206 -9.91 -7.23 4.59
N GLN A 207 -9.60 -5.93 4.65
CA GLN A 207 -9.44 -5.09 3.46
C GLN A 207 -8.28 -5.59 2.58
N GLY A 208 -7.14 -5.91 3.19
CA GLY A 208 -5.95 -6.43 2.52
C GLY A 208 -6.21 -7.74 1.78
N VAL A 209 -7.10 -8.60 2.30
CA VAL A 209 -7.55 -9.83 1.63
C VAL A 209 -8.33 -9.47 0.37
N ALA A 210 -9.33 -8.58 0.45
CA ALA A 210 -10.12 -8.17 -0.72
C ALA A 210 -9.23 -7.53 -1.81
N ILE A 211 -8.28 -6.69 -1.43
CA ILE A 211 -7.27 -6.10 -2.33
C ILE A 211 -6.38 -7.20 -2.95
N GLY A 212 -5.91 -8.16 -2.14
CA GLY A 212 -5.13 -9.31 -2.61
C GLY A 212 -5.90 -10.23 -3.56
N VAL A 213 -7.22 -10.39 -3.35
CA VAL A 213 -8.10 -11.13 -4.25
C VAL A 213 -8.18 -10.47 -5.63
N ALA A 214 -8.17 -9.14 -5.71
CA ALA A 214 -8.12 -8.44 -7.01
C ALA A 214 -6.86 -8.83 -7.81
N ARG A 215 -5.69 -8.86 -7.14
CA ARG A 215 -4.41 -9.31 -7.72
C ARG A 215 -4.44 -10.77 -8.17
N SER A 216 -5.09 -11.62 -7.38
CA SER A 216 -5.26 -13.06 -7.65
C SER A 216 -6.12 -13.29 -8.89
N ILE A 217 -7.30 -12.65 -8.97
CA ILE A 217 -8.26 -12.83 -10.07
C ILE A 217 -7.67 -12.44 -11.43
N THR A 218 -6.91 -11.35 -11.50
CA THR A 218 -6.39 -10.85 -12.80
C THR A 218 -4.96 -11.28 -13.09
N GLY A 219 -4.22 -11.73 -12.07
CA GLY A 219 -2.79 -11.96 -12.22
C GLY A 219 -1.96 -10.68 -12.37
N ARG A 220 -2.50 -9.50 -12.03
CA ARG A 220 -1.86 -8.19 -12.26
C ARG A 220 -1.96 -7.25 -11.06
N CYS A 221 -0.85 -6.57 -10.73
CA CYS A 221 -0.79 -5.56 -9.67
C CYS A 221 -1.68 -4.35 -9.95
N GLY A 222 -1.95 -4.04 -11.22
CA GLY A 222 -2.91 -2.99 -11.58
C GLY A 222 -4.31 -3.19 -11.00
N ALA A 223 -4.79 -4.43 -10.81
CA ALA A 223 -6.11 -4.68 -10.23
C ALA A 223 -6.15 -4.40 -8.72
N SER A 224 -5.12 -4.81 -7.99
CA SER A 224 -5.01 -4.51 -6.56
C SER A 224 -4.75 -3.03 -6.30
N LEU A 225 -3.97 -2.36 -7.15
CA LEU A 225 -3.80 -0.91 -7.09
C LEU A 225 -5.14 -0.16 -7.23
N VAL A 226 -6.00 -0.59 -8.15
CA VAL A 226 -7.33 0.01 -8.30
C VAL A 226 -8.21 -0.29 -7.09
N ALA A 227 -8.21 -1.52 -6.57
CA ALA A 227 -8.96 -1.89 -5.38
C ALA A 227 -8.53 -1.07 -4.15
N HIS A 228 -7.22 -0.90 -3.98
CA HIS A 228 -6.62 -0.15 -2.89
C HIS A 228 -6.95 1.35 -3.02
N ALA A 229 -6.78 1.95 -4.20
CA ALA A 229 -7.17 3.34 -4.45
C ALA A 229 -8.66 3.59 -4.16
N ALA A 230 -9.54 2.65 -4.54
CA ALA A 230 -10.97 2.72 -4.23
C ALA A 230 -11.25 2.62 -2.72
N ASN A 231 -10.52 1.75 -2.01
CA ASN A 231 -10.63 1.62 -0.55
C ASN A 231 -10.10 2.87 0.20
N ASN A 232 -9.15 3.60 -0.37
CA ASN A 232 -8.58 4.81 0.21
C ASN A 232 -9.30 6.10 -0.20
N LEU A 233 -10.28 6.02 -1.10
CA LEU A 233 -11.04 7.19 -1.52
C LEU A 233 -11.87 7.80 -0.37
N PRO A 234 -12.59 7.03 0.48
CA PRO A 234 -13.33 7.60 1.60
C PRO A 234 -12.47 8.41 2.59
N PRO A 235 -11.36 7.91 3.16
CA PRO A 235 -10.54 8.73 4.06
C PRO A 235 -9.95 9.96 3.36
N ALA A 236 -9.62 9.87 2.07
CA ALA A 236 -9.18 11.05 1.31
C ALA A 236 -10.29 12.09 1.11
N VAL A 237 -11.56 11.68 1.02
CA VAL A 237 -12.71 12.60 0.96
C VAL A 237 -12.93 13.28 2.30
N LEU A 238 -12.69 12.59 3.42
CA LEU A 238 -12.86 13.16 4.77
C LEU A 238 -11.97 14.37 5.03
N LEU A 239 -10.82 14.49 4.35
CA LEU A 239 -9.98 15.70 4.36
C LEU A 239 -10.70 16.99 3.96
N PHE A 240 -11.87 16.89 3.33
CA PHE A 240 -12.67 18.03 2.88
C PHE A 240 -13.99 18.20 3.65
N VAL A 241 -14.35 17.27 4.55
CA VAL A 241 -15.67 17.23 5.20
C VAL A 241 -15.69 17.89 6.58
N GLY A 242 -14.59 18.51 6.99
CA GLY A 242 -14.42 19.19 8.29
C GLY A 242 -14.12 20.68 8.25
N GLY A 243 -14.62 21.39 7.24
CA GLY A 243 -14.53 22.86 7.16
C GLY A 243 -15.83 23.55 7.50
#